data_AF-Q6CRY0-F1
#
_entry.id   AF-Q6CRY0-F1
#
_cell.length_a   1.000
_cell.length_b   1.000
_cell.length_c   1.000
_cell.angle_alpha   90.00
_cell.angle_beta   90.00
_cell.angle_gamma   90.00
#
_symmetry.space_group_name_H-M   'P 1'
#
loop_
_entity.id
_entity.type
_entity.pdbx_description
1 polymer ?
#
loop_
_entity_poly.entity_id
_entity_poly.type
_entity_poly.pdbx_seq_one_letter_code
_entity_poly.pdbx_strand_id
1 'polypeptide(L)'
;MKSSSHLKQEALNYRFNSNVPLKLYLTTCISIVEEAQNSARCNNMERAYLLYIRYLDLCLNRLVHHSEVNTSVESLYKREYFQLLKLEVPAIMKITEELKIKIDARYKSLANNVATSTYVRSPAVMTTNPSDEINLPSSFDEQKFNQSISWFNHSSKHFSAQSDSNNEYPELPELNATSTSVTYTMPAL
;
A
#
# COMPACT_ATOMS: atom_id res chain seq x y z
N MET A 1 -0.20 -2.02 4.27
CA MET A 1 0.83 -2.01 3.21
C MET A 1 0.22 -1.41 1.97
N LYS A 2 0.84 -0.37 1.42
CA LYS A 2 0.29 0.43 0.32
C LYS A 2 0.74 -0.16 -1.02
N SER A 3 -0.05 0.01 -2.07
CA SER A 3 0.36 -0.35 -3.43
C SER A 3 1.42 0.66 -3.94
N SER A 4 2.25 0.25 -4.91
CA SER A 4 3.25 1.16 -5.51
C SER A 4 2.61 2.42 -6.10
N SER A 5 1.43 2.30 -6.71
CA SER A 5 0.68 3.43 -7.27
C SER A 5 0.30 4.47 -6.20
N HIS A 6 -0.17 4.01 -5.04
CA HIS A 6 -0.53 4.92 -3.95
C HIS A 6 0.70 5.57 -3.32
N LEU A 7 1.79 4.80 -3.13
CA LEU A 7 3.06 5.35 -2.67
C LEU A 7 3.64 6.40 -3.63
N LYS A 8 3.49 6.18 -4.94
CA LYS A 8 3.87 7.16 -5.97
C LYS A 8 3.07 8.46 -5.83
N GLN A 9 1.76 8.37 -5.65
CA GLN A 9 0.92 9.56 -5.44
C GLN A 9 1.35 10.34 -4.17
N GLU A 10 1.61 9.62 -3.07
CA GLU A 10 2.10 10.21 -1.82
C GLU A 10 3.48 10.87 -1.99
N ALA A 11 4.38 10.26 -2.77
CA ALA A 11 5.70 10.81 -3.04
C ALA A 11 5.64 12.17 -3.75
N LEU A 12 4.68 12.34 -4.67
CA LEU A 12 4.46 13.56 -5.46
C LEU A 12 3.74 14.67 -4.70
N ASN A 13 3.14 14.37 -3.55
CA ASN A 13 2.40 15.34 -2.73
C ASN A 13 3.36 16.16 -1.84
N TYR A 14 4.09 17.09 -2.44
CA TYR A 14 4.93 18.06 -1.73
C TYR A 14 4.88 19.43 -2.41
N ARG A 15 5.25 20.49 -1.67
CA ARG A 15 5.25 21.86 -2.19
C ARG A 15 6.63 22.25 -2.70
N PHE A 16 6.71 22.66 -3.95
CA PHE A 16 7.91 23.24 -4.55
C PHE A 16 7.82 24.78 -4.53
N ASN A 17 8.93 25.46 -4.27
CA ASN A 17 9.00 26.91 -4.16
C ASN A 17 10.17 27.44 -5.01
N SER A 18 9.86 28.10 -6.12
CA SER A 18 10.86 28.63 -7.07
C SER A 18 11.72 29.77 -6.51
N ASN A 19 11.39 30.31 -5.33
CA ASN A 19 12.16 31.39 -4.69
C ASN A 19 13.33 30.85 -3.84
N VAL A 20 13.38 29.54 -3.58
CA VAL A 20 14.42 28.91 -2.77
C VAL A 20 15.66 28.68 -3.65
N PRO A 21 16.86 29.14 -3.24
CA PRO A 21 18.08 28.95 -4.05
C PRO A 21 18.35 27.51 -4.45
N LEU A 22 18.88 27.30 -5.67
CA LEU A 22 19.15 25.97 -6.22
C LEU A 22 20.04 25.12 -5.31
N LYS A 23 21.04 25.75 -4.66
CA LYS A 23 21.94 25.12 -3.69
C LYS A 23 21.19 24.32 -2.61
N LEU A 24 20.12 24.89 -2.05
CA LEU A 24 19.36 24.23 -0.98
C LEU A 24 18.60 23.00 -1.50
N TYR A 25 18.11 23.06 -2.73
CA TYR A 25 17.50 21.90 -3.38
C TYR A 25 18.52 20.79 -3.64
N LEU A 26 19.73 21.12 -4.08
CA LEU A 26 20.79 20.13 -4.27
C LEU A 26 21.17 19.45 -2.95
N THR A 27 21.32 20.21 -1.86
CA THR A 27 21.52 19.65 -0.51
C THR A 27 20.36 18.75 -0.11
N THR A 28 19.12 19.15 -0.41
CA THR A 28 17.92 18.35 -0.13
C THR A 28 17.93 17.04 -0.93
N CYS A 29 18.34 17.07 -2.20
CA CYS A 29 18.48 15.87 -3.02
C CYS A 29 19.43 14.84 -2.36
N ILE A 30 20.57 15.30 -1.85
CA ILE A 30 21.53 14.44 -1.13
C ILE A 30 20.87 13.83 0.11
N SER A 31 20.24 14.65 0.94
CA SER A 31 19.55 14.16 2.16
C SER A 31 18.43 13.15 1.85
N ILE A 32 17.66 13.37 0.78
CA ILE A 32 16.61 12.43 0.35
C ILE A 32 17.21 11.07 -0.02
N VAL A 33 18.32 11.06 -0.77
CA VAL A 33 18.98 9.81 -1.20
C VAL A 33 19.59 9.08 -0.01
N GLU A 34 20.25 9.79 0.90
CA GLU A 34 20.81 9.20 2.13
C GLU A 34 19.71 8.57 3.01
N GLU A 35 18.59 9.27 3.19
CA GLU A 35 17.44 8.75 3.93
C GLU A 35 16.80 7.54 3.24
N ALA A 36 16.71 7.57 1.90
CA ALA A 36 16.17 6.47 1.10
C ALA A 36 17.03 5.21 1.24
N GLN A 37 18.35 5.36 1.17
CA GLN A 37 19.30 4.27 1.36
C GLN A 37 19.22 3.70 2.78
N ASN A 38 19.14 4.56 3.80
CA ASN A 38 18.96 4.13 5.20
C ASN A 38 17.64 3.35 5.38
N SER A 39 16.55 3.85 4.80
CA SER A 39 15.24 3.17 4.83
C SER A 39 15.29 1.80 4.17
N ALA A 40 16.00 1.68 3.03
CA ALA A 40 16.20 0.40 2.35
C ALA A 40 17.02 -0.59 3.19
N ARG A 41 18.09 -0.13 3.86
CA ARG A 41 18.90 -0.93 4.79
C ARG A 41 18.10 -1.43 5.99
N CYS A 42 17.18 -0.60 6.51
CA CYS A 42 16.26 -0.98 7.58
C CYS A 42 15.05 -1.82 7.10
N ASN A 43 15.09 -2.36 5.87
CA ASN A 43 14.04 -3.16 5.25
C ASN A 43 12.67 -2.43 5.12
N ASN A 44 12.67 -1.10 5.18
CA ASN A 44 11.50 -0.28 4.93
C ASN A 44 11.43 0.11 3.44
N MET A 45 11.00 -0.86 2.63
CA MET A 45 10.90 -0.70 1.17
C MET A 45 9.90 0.38 0.76
N GLU A 46 8.78 0.54 1.49
CA GLU A 46 7.75 1.55 1.17
C GLU A 46 8.33 2.97 1.30
N ARG A 47 9.02 3.25 2.42
CA ARG A 47 9.65 4.56 2.66
C ARG A 47 10.78 4.83 1.66
N ALA A 48 11.62 3.84 1.39
CA ALA A 48 12.70 3.96 0.41
C ALA A 48 12.14 4.31 -0.98
N TYR A 49 11.10 3.59 -1.43
CA TYR A 49 10.46 3.84 -2.72
C TYR A 49 9.86 5.24 -2.82
N LEU A 50 9.15 5.69 -1.77
CA LEU A 50 8.57 7.03 -1.71
C LEU A 50 9.66 8.11 -1.87
N LEU A 51 10.76 7.99 -1.13
CA LEU A 51 11.86 8.94 -1.18
C LEU A 51 12.55 8.98 -2.54
N TYR A 52 12.81 7.82 -3.15
CA TYR A 52 13.42 7.77 -4.50
C TYR A 52 12.51 8.37 -5.58
N ILE A 53 11.20 8.10 -5.53
CA ILE A 53 10.25 8.75 -6.46
C ILE A 53 10.24 10.27 -6.26
N ARG A 54 10.28 10.74 -5.01
CA ARG A 54 10.32 12.18 -4.70
C ARG A 54 11.60 12.83 -5.22
N TYR A 55 12.74 12.17 -5.06
CA TYR A 55 14.02 12.62 -5.65
C TYR A 55 13.90 12.74 -7.18
N LEU A 56 13.33 11.73 -7.84
CA LEU A 56 13.17 11.74 -9.29
C LEU A 56 12.23 12.87 -9.75
N ASP A 57 11.09 13.10 -9.08
CA ASP A 57 10.18 14.22 -9.40
C ASP A 57 10.87 15.57 -9.23
N LEU A 58 11.63 15.74 -8.14
CA LEU A 58 12.37 16.96 -7.87
C LEU A 58 13.39 17.23 -8.98
N CYS A 59 14.22 16.25 -9.31
CA CYS A 59 15.27 16.39 -10.32
C CYS A 59 14.71 16.56 -11.74
N LEU A 60 13.71 15.77 -12.14
CA LEU A 60 13.25 15.68 -13.53
C LEU A 60 12.11 16.66 -13.87
N ASN A 61 11.24 16.97 -12.90
CA ASN A 61 10.04 17.77 -13.17
C ASN A 61 10.07 19.16 -12.52
N ARG A 62 10.68 19.32 -11.34
CA ARG A 62 10.65 20.61 -10.63
C ARG A 62 11.87 21.48 -10.89
N LEU A 63 13.07 20.92 -10.72
CA LEU A 63 14.33 21.67 -10.84
C LEU A 63 14.63 22.12 -12.26
N VAL A 64 14.13 21.41 -13.28
CA VAL A 64 14.22 21.84 -14.69
C VAL A 64 13.59 23.22 -14.91
N HIS A 65 12.58 23.59 -14.12
CA HIS A 65 11.90 24.88 -14.21
C HIS A 65 12.47 25.95 -13.27
N HIS A 66 13.52 25.64 -12.52
CA HIS A 66 14.15 26.60 -11.62
C HIS A 66 14.88 27.71 -12.41
N SER A 67 14.75 28.96 -11.97
CA SER A 67 15.33 30.13 -12.66
C SER A 67 16.84 30.02 -12.81
N GLU A 68 17.54 29.58 -11.77
CA GLU A 68 19.01 29.38 -11.79
C GLU A 68 19.47 28.27 -12.77
N VAL A 69 18.63 27.30 -13.10
CA VAL A 69 18.98 26.22 -14.05
C VAL A 69 18.86 26.71 -15.49
N ASN A 70 17.84 27.52 -15.77
CA ASN A 70 17.58 28.08 -17.11
C ASN A 70 18.36 29.38 -17.39
N THR A 71 19.05 29.93 -16.40
CA THR A 71 19.90 31.11 -16.56
C THR A 71 21.06 30.84 -17.54
N SER A 72 21.36 31.81 -18.42
CA SER A 72 22.46 31.72 -19.40
C SER A 72 23.85 31.74 -18.75
N VAL A 73 23.97 32.27 -17.53
CA VAL A 73 25.22 32.31 -16.78
C VAL A 73 25.51 30.92 -16.23
N GLU A 74 26.70 30.39 -16.53
CA GLU A 74 27.14 29.10 -16.00
C GLU A 74 27.46 29.25 -14.50
N SER A 75 26.69 28.56 -13.65
CA SER A 75 26.90 28.51 -12.21
C SER A 75 27.44 27.14 -11.78
N LEU A 76 28.19 27.09 -10.67
CA LEU A 76 28.68 25.83 -10.10
C LEU A 76 27.52 24.86 -9.81
N TYR A 77 26.41 25.37 -9.27
CA TYR A 77 25.22 24.60 -8.92
C TYR A 77 24.50 24.04 -10.16
N LYS A 78 24.52 24.76 -11.28
CA LYS A 78 23.98 24.26 -12.55
C LYS A 78 24.78 23.06 -13.06
N ARG A 79 26.11 23.10 -12.98
CA ARG A 79 26.98 21.95 -13.34
C ARG A 79 26.74 20.75 -12.45
N GLU A 80 26.64 20.99 -11.14
CA GLU A 80 26.32 19.96 -10.15
C GLU A 80 24.97 19.30 -10.47
N TYR A 81 23.93 20.09 -10.74
CA TYR A 81 22.63 19.57 -11.15
C TYR A 81 22.70 18.67 -12.41
N PHE A 82 23.40 19.10 -13.46
CA PHE A 82 23.57 18.27 -14.66
C PHE A 82 24.39 17.00 -14.40
N GLN A 83 25.34 17.05 -13.46
CA GLN A 83 26.09 15.87 -13.04
C GLN A 83 25.19 14.87 -12.31
N LEU A 84 24.29 15.33 -11.42
CA LEU A 84 23.29 14.48 -10.77
C LEU A 84 22.38 13.81 -11.81
N LEU A 85 21.89 14.57 -12.80
CA LEU A 85 21.06 14.03 -13.88
C LEU A 85 21.78 12.95 -14.69
N LYS A 86 23.09 13.11 -14.92
CA LYS A 86 23.87 12.17 -15.74
C LYS A 86 24.27 10.90 -14.99
N LEU A 87 24.65 11.02 -13.72
CA LEU A 87 25.23 9.92 -12.95
C LEU A 87 24.22 9.25 -12.04
N GLU A 88 23.48 10.03 -11.27
CA GLU A 88 22.63 9.50 -10.20
C GLU A 88 21.25 9.08 -10.69
N VAL A 89 20.59 9.93 -11.49
CA VAL A 89 19.21 9.66 -11.94
C VAL A 89 19.06 8.29 -12.61
N PRO A 90 19.94 7.85 -13.54
CA PRO A 90 19.82 6.52 -14.14
C PRO A 90 19.93 5.38 -13.11
N ALA A 91 20.81 5.53 -12.13
CA ALA A 91 20.98 4.54 -11.06
C ALA A 91 19.74 4.48 -10.15
N ILE A 92 19.22 5.64 -9.76
CA ILE A 92 18.02 5.75 -8.90
C ILE A 92 16.78 5.23 -9.63
N MET A 93 16.63 5.49 -10.93
CA MET A 93 15.54 4.91 -11.74
C MET A 93 15.56 3.38 -11.72
N LYS A 94 16.75 2.76 -11.87
CA LYS A 94 16.89 1.30 -11.80
C LYS A 94 16.47 0.76 -10.43
N ILE A 95 16.98 1.36 -9.34
CA ILE A 95 16.62 0.97 -7.97
C ILE A 95 15.11 1.10 -7.73
N THR A 96 14.51 2.17 -8.25
CA THR A 96 13.08 2.44 -8.09
C THR A 96 12.21 1.39 -8.77
N GLU A 97 12.58 0.94 -9.98
CA GLU A 97 11.85 -0.12 -10.67
C GLU A 97 11.98 -1.47 -9.93
N GLU A 98 13.17 -1.80 -9.43
CA GLU A 98 13.37 -3.01 -8.62
C GLU A 98 12.53 -3.00 -7.33
N LEU A 99 12.47 -1.85 -6.64
CA LEU A 99 11.64 -1.68 -5.44
C LEU A 99 10.15 -1.80 -5.75
N LYS A 100 9.69 -1.21 -6.85
CA LYS A 100 8.30 -1.29 -7.29
C LYS A 100 7.86 -2.74 -7.50
N ILE A 101 8.68 -3.54 -8.19
CA ILE A 101 8.40 -4.98 -8.41
C ILE A 101 8.25 -5.70 -7.06
N LYS A 102 9.16 -5.46 -6.11
CA LYS A 102 9.11 -6.08 -4.78
C LYS A 102 7.88 -5.65 -3.98
N ILE A 103 7.53 -4.37 -4.00
CA ILE A 103 6.34 -3.82 -3.30
C ILE A 103 5.07 -4.43 -3.89
N ASP A 104 4.93 -4.44 -5.22
CA ASP A 104 3.74 -4.99 -5.88
C ASP A 104 3.60 -6.50 -5.66
N ALA A 105 4.70 -7.25 -5.66
CA ALA A 105 4.68 -8.68 -5.33
C ALA A 105 4.20 -8.91 -3.90
N ARG A 106 4.71 -8.11 -2.93
CA ARG A 106 4.28 -8.20 -1.53
C ARG A 106 2.80 -7.81 -1.39
N TYR A 107 2.36 -6.77 -2.10
CA TYR A 107 0.98 -6.26 -2.04
C TYR A 107 -0.01 -7.29 -2.59
N LYS A 108 0.31 -7.91 -3.72
CA LYS A 108 -0.48 -9.01 -4.29
C LYS A 108 -0.53 -10.23 -3.35
N SER A 109 0.60 -10.61 -2.74
CA SER A 109 0.63 -11.71 -1.76
C SER A 109 -0.28 -11.43 -0.57
N LEU A 110 -0.24 -10.21 -0.03
CA LEU A 110 -1.14 -9.81 1.06
C LEU A 110 -2.61 -9.83 0.65
N ALA A 111 -2.94 -9.26 -0.52
CA ALA A 111 -4.31 -9.27 -1.04
C ALA A 111 -4.85 -10.69 -1.24
N ASN A 112 -4.03 -11.59 -1.77
CA ASN A 112 -4.40 -13.00 -1.96
C ASN A 112 -4.62 -13.72 -0.63
N ASN A 113 -3.74 -13.53 0.36
CA ASN A 113 -3.85 -14.18 1.67
C ASN A 113 -5.05 -13.69 2.49
N VAL A 114 -5.43 -12.42 2.34
CA VAL A 114 -6.64 -11.88 2.97
C VAL A 114 -7.89 -12.44 2.28
N ALA A 115 -7.88 -12.56 0.94
CA ALA A 115 -9.02 -13.09 0.19
C ALA A 115 -9.22 -14.61 0.34
N THR A 116 -8.16 -15.40 0.55
CA THR A 116 -8.26 -16.87 0.70
C THR A 116 -8.64 -17.33 2.10
N SER A 117 -8.57 -16.46 3.11
CA SER A 117 -8.88 -16.83 4.50
C SER A 117 -10.36 -17.17 4.75
N THR A 118 -11.25 -17.00 3.77
CA THR A 118 -12.70 -17.25 3.93
C THR A 118 -13.25 -18.46 3.16
N TYR A 119 -12.48 -19.13 2.29
CA TYR A 119 -13.06 -20.19 1.42
C TYR A 119 -12.25 -21.48 1.23
N VAL A 120 -11.09 -21.67 1.87
CA VAL A 120 -10.31 -22.92 1.73
C VAL A 120 -9.88 -23.47 3.09
N ARG A 121 -10.85 -24.00 3.84
CA ARG A 121 -10.56 -25.09 4.80
C ARG A 121 -10.36 -26.34 3.95
N SER A 122 -9.10 -26.71 3.71
CA SER A 122 -8.71 -27.90 2.95
C SER A 122 -9.48 -29.16 3.40
N PRO A 123 -10.16 -29.89 2.50
CA PRO A 123 -10.45 -31.29 2.69
C PRO A 123 -9.29 -32.08 2.08
N ALA A 124 -8.23 -32.31 2.85
CA ALA A 124 -7.16 -33.21 2.44
C ALA A 124 -6.61 -33.96 3.65
N VAL A 125 -7.52 -34.63 4.34
CA VAL A 125 -7.20 -35.78 5.18
C VAL A 125 -8.23 -36.85 4.82
N MET A 126 -7.72 -38.01 4.41
CA MET A 126 -8.40 -39.30 4.39
C MET A 126 -9.38 -39.57 3.24
N THR A 127 -8.82 -40.22 2.22
CA THR A 127 -9.27 -41.56 1.82
C THR A 127 -10.34 -42.19 2.71
N THR A 128 -11.43 -42.60 2.05
CA THR A 128 -12.44 -43.61 2.42
C THR A 128 -13.82 -43.09 2.82
N ASN A 129 -14.78 -43.42 1.94
CA ASN A 129 -16.22 -43.61 2.14
C ASN A 129 -17.15 -42.37 2.28
N PRO A 130 -18.21 -42.28 1.46
CA PRO A 130 -19.14 -41.16 1.44
C PRO A 130 -20.24 -41.35 2.50
N SER A 131 -19.94 -41.13 3.79
CA SER A 131 -20.98 -41.13 4.83
C SER A 131 -20.56 -40.52 6.19
N ASP A 132 -19.49 -39.73 6.26
CA ASP A 132 -19.08 -39.13 7.54
C ASP A 132 -19.76 -37.77 7.77
N GLU A 133 -20.85 -37.85 8.53
CA GLU A 133 -21.49 -36.74 9.24
C GLU A 133 -20.43 -36.04 10.12
N ILE A 134 -20.18 -34.76 9.82
CA ILE A 134 -19.19 -33.94 10.55
C ILE A 134 -19.75 -33.69 11.95
N ASN A 135 -19.35 -34.54 12.91
CA ASN A 135 -19.68 -34.35 14.31
C ASN A 135 -18.85 -33.19 14.88
N LEU A 136 -19.53 -32.11 15.30
CA LEU A 136 -18.94 -31.05 16.12
C LEU A 136 -18.39 -31.65 17.42
N PRO A 137 -17.30 -31.11 17.99
CA PRO A 137 -16.83 -31.57 19.29
C PRO A 137 -17.96 -31.40 20.29
N SER A 138 -18.13 -32.35 21.21
CA SER A 138 -19.22 -32.32 22.20
C SER A 138 -19.23 -31.09 23.10
N SER A 139 -18.11 -30.34 23.13
CA SER A 139 -17.96 -29.06 23.82
C SER A 139 -18.32 -27.83 22.97
N PHE A 140 -18.72 -27.99 21.71
CA PHE A 140 -19.13 -26.87 20.87
C PHE A 140 -20.54 -26.41 21.24
N ASP A 141 -20.58 -25.29 21.94
CA ASP A 141 -21.82 -24.58 22.25
C ASP A 141 -22.16 -23.62 21.10
N GLU A 142 -23.06 -24.05 20.22
CA GLU A 142 -23.56 -23.27 19.09
C GLU A 142 -24.20 -21.95 19.54
N GLN A 143 -24.87 -21.92 20.70
CA GLN A 143 -25.48 -20.70 21.21
C GLN A 143 -24.41 -19.70 21.64
N LYS A 144 -23.38 -20.14 22.36
CA LYS A 144 -22.24 -19.30 22.75
C LYS A 144 -21.47 -18.77 21.53
N PHE A 145 -21.33 -19.60 20.49
CA PHE A 145 -20.72 -19.17 19.23
C PHE A 145 -21.56 -18.07 18.57
N ASN A 146 -22.85 -18.28 18.39
CA ASN A 146 -23.76 -17.31 17.78
C ASN A 146 -23.85 -16.01 18.61
N GLN A 147 -23.77 -16.09 19.93
CA GLN A 147 -23.70 -14.93 20.82
C GLN A 147 -22.38 -14.16 20.65
N SER A 148 -21.26 -14.86 20.45
CA SER A 148 -19.96 -14.21 20.21
C SER A 148 -19.94 -13.46 18.87
N ILE A 149 -20.55 -14.05 17.83
CA ILE A 149 -20.69 -13.41 16.51
C ILE A 149 -21.61 -12.19 16.59
N SER A 150 -22.75 -12.30 17.28
CA SER A 150 -23.64 -11.15 17.45
C SER A 150 -22.97 -10.04 18.25
N TRP A 151 -22.25 -10.36 19.33
CA TRP A 151 -21.48 -9.38 20.10
C TRP A 151 -20.43 -8.65 19.23
N PHE A 152 -19.71 -9.36 18.36
CA PHE A 152 -18.72 -8.75 17.47
C PHE A 152 -19.38 -7.82 16.44
N ASN A 153 -20.47 -8.26 15.81
CA ASN A 153 -21.21 -7.46 14.82
C ASN A 153 -21.89 -6.23 15.45
N HIS A 154 -22.38 -6.35 16.68
CA HIS A 154 -22.94 -5.21 17.42
C HIS A 154 -21.86 -4.27 17.99
N SER A 155 -20.71 -4.80 18.43
CA SER A 155 -19.59 -3.98 18.93
C SER A 155 -18.89 -3.20 17.82
N SER A 156 -18.88 -3.73 16.59
CA SER A 156 -18.36 -3.03 15.41
C SER A 156 -19.08 -1.68 15.15
N LYS A 157 -20.34 -1.56 15.58
CA LYS A 157 -21.11 -0.30 15.51
C LYS A 157 -20.81 0.68 16.66
N HIS A 158 -20.27 0.20 17.78
CA HIS A 158 -19.89 1.04 18.92
C HIS A 158 -18.47 1.62 18.80
N PHE A 159 -17.57 0.99 18.05
CA PHE A 159 -16.25 1.57 17.75
C PHE A 159 -16.27 2.66 16.67
N SER A 160 -17.41 2.88 16.00
CA SER A 160 -17.54 3.77 14.85
C SER A 160 -18.40 5.03 15.09
N ALA A 161 -18.80 5.33 16.33
CA ALA A 161 -19.81 6.37 16.61
C ALA A 161 -19.44 7.47 17.65
N GLN A 162 -18.16 7.66 18.01
CA GLN A 162 -17.69 8.85 18.75
C GLN A 162 -16.48 9.44 18.02
N SER A 163 -16.69 10.30 17.03
CA SER A 163 -16.63 11.77 17.16
C SER A 163 -15.32 12.27 17.78
N ASP A 164 -14.35 12.65 16.94
CA ASP A 164 -14.03 14.07 16.78
C ASP A 164 -12.93 14.31 15.72
N SER A 165 -13.27 15.16 14.76
CA SER A 165 -12.40 15.99 13.90
C SER A 165 -11.39 15.33 12.95
N ASN A 166 -11.60 15.58 11.65
CA ASN A 166 -10.60 15.65 10.58
C ASN A 166 -9.66 14.46 10.42
N ASN A 167 -10.11 13.40 9.75
CA ASN A 167 -9.28 12.68 8.80
C ASN A 167 -10.17 11.90 7.82
N GLU A 168 -10.17 12.39 6.58
CA GLU A 168 -10.82 11.81 5.40
C GLU A 168 -10.11 10.52 5.03
N TYR A 169 -10.77 9.37 5.23
CA TYR A 169 -10.30 8.06 4.76
C TYR A 169 -11.30 7.54 3.72
N PRO A 170 -10.83 7.04 2.57
CA PRO A 170 -11.69 6.66 1.45
C PRO A 170 -12.53 5.41 1.77
N GLU A 171 -13.79 5.44 1.34
CA GLU A 171 -14.81 4.40 1.54
C GLU A 171 -14.34 3.01 1.08
N LEU A 172 -14.60 1.99 1.92
CA LEU A 172 -14.51 0.58 1.56
C LEU A 172 -15.69 0.20 0.65
N PRO A 173 -15.50 -0.67 -0.36
CA PRO A 173 -16.59 -1.08 -1.24
C PRO A 173 -17.67 -1.88 -0.49
N GLU A 174 -18.93 -1.45 -0.63
CA GLU A 174 -20.10 -2.16 -0.12
C GLU A 174 -20.31 -3.50 -0.87
N LEU A 175 -20.22 -4.62 -0.15
CA LEU A 175 -20.60 -5.93 -0.68
C LEU A 175 -22.10 -6.18 -0.43
N ASN A 176 -22.93 -5.86 -1.44
CA ASN A 176 -24.31 -6.30 -1.49
C ASN A 176 -24.37 -7.81 -1.79
N ALA A 177 -24.45 -8.64 -0.75
CA ALA A 177 -24.83 -10.05 -0.87
C ALA A 177 -26.35 -10.17 -0.72
N THR A 178 -27.08 -10.02 -1.82
CA THR A 178 -28.49 -10.41 -1.91
C THR A 178 -28.64 -11.89 -1.59
N SER A 179 -29.42 -12.17 -0.55
CA SER A 179 -29.81 -13.49 -0.07
C SER A 179 -30.69 -14.21 -1.10
N THR A 180 -30.11 -15.16 -1.83
CA THR A 180 -30.88 -16.13 -2.62
C THR A 180 -31.43 -17.20 -1.67
N SER A 181 -32.70 -17.09 -1.32
CA SER A 181 -33.46 -18.18 -0.71
C SER A 181 -33.75 -19.22 -1.79
N VAL A 182 -33.25 -20.45 -1.61
CA VAL A 182 -33.63 -21.60 -2.43
C VAL A 182 -34.60 -22.45 -1.62
N THR A 183 -35.87 -22.33 -1.95
CA THR A 183 -36.97 -23.17 -1.46
C THR A 183 -36.92 -24.51 -2.19
N TYR A 184 -36.67 -25.61 -1.47
CA TYR A 184 -36.90 -26.96 -1.98
C TYR A 184 -38.27 -27.46 -1.53
N THR A 185 -39.20 -27.55 -2.47
CA THR A 185 -40.50 -28.21 -2.31
C THR A 185 -40.36 -29.65 -2.80
N MET A 186 -40.57 -30.62 -1.90
CA MET A 186 -40.75 -32.04 -2.24
C MET A 186 -42.22 -32.28 -2.61
N PRO A 187 -42.54 -32.92 -3.74
CA PRO A 187 -43.85 -33.53 -3.95
C PRO A 187 -43.82 -34.99 -3.49
N ALA A 188 -44.83 -35.36 -2.70
CA ALA A 188 -45.11 -36.72 -2.27
C ALA A 188 -45.71 -37.55 -3.41
N LEU A 189 -45.27 -38.80 -3.53
CA LEU A 189 -46.01 -39.97 -4.01
C LEU A 189 -45.44 -41.20 -3.30
#